data_AF-A0A4P5YVN4-F1
#
_entry.id   AF-A0A4P5YVN4-F1
#
_cell.length_a   1.000
_cell.length_b   1.000
_cell.length_c   1.000
_cell.angle_alpha   90.00
_cell.angle_beta   90.00
_cell.angle_gamma   90.00
#
_symmetry.space_group_name_H-M   'P 1'
#
loop_
_entity.id
_entity.type
_entity.pdbx_description
1 polymer ?
#
loop_
_entity_poly.entity_id
_entity_poly.type
_entity_poly.pdbx_seq_one_letter_code
_entity_poly.pdbx_strand_id
1 'polypeptide(L)'
;MRFAWFICLVLGSLVLRAAEKAAPEPKVTWAVKEGEWDGWKPDVVKMRAARPIQPLAGMIFSQRVQWKAYHDINASCLADGRVLNLELKGDDWKKLDAWPKGKELFLCYDEARGASLYDPESKAHFLLRTARNKAGAFCHPIDDYLPSLEASSTYDMMSAGYEGVHLWQAEIDRCVKAVLAKKHLPEKIRKEFIELTATRIRFCEQQVAFGAAAIRAAITGTAAGPMVGNYAADIYRQAYFALAQLSDSYDAFGSPQEK
;
A
#
# COMPACT_ATOMS: atom_id res chain seq x y z
N MET A 1 -41.59 -36.95 31.38
CA MET A 1 -40.29 -36.56 30.78
C MET A 1 -40.48 -35.79 29.46
N ARG A 2 -41.00 -34.54 29.51
CA ARG A 2 -41.12 -33.69 28.30
C ARG A 2 -40.81 -32.19 28.54
N PHE A 3 -40.39 -31.82 29.74
CA PHE A 3 -40.14 -30.41 30.11
C PHE A 3 -38.65 -30.00 30.04
N ALA A 4 -37.71 -30.96 29.99
CA ALA A 4 -36.28 -30.67 30.05
C ALA A 4 -35.66 -30.24 28.69
N TRP A 5 -36.27 -30.62 27.56
CA TRP A 5 -35.71 -30.35 26.23
C TRP A 5 -35.97 -28.92 25.72
N PHE A 6 -37.07 -28.29 26.13
CA PHE A 6 -37.39 -26.92 25.70
C PHE A 6 -36.52 -25.86 26.38
N ILE A 7 -36.08 -26.10 27.62
CA ILE A 7 -35.26 -25.14 28.38
C ILE A 7 -33.83 -25.05 27.81
N CYS A 8 -33.25 -26.15 27.33
CA CYS A 8 -31.92 -26.16 26.71
C CYS A 8 -31.86 -25.44 25.36
N LEU A 9 -32.93 -25.48 24.55
CA LEU A 9 -33.01 -24.79 23.26
C LEU A 9 -33.19 -23.26 23.40
N VAL A 10 -33.91 -22.81 24.43
CA VAL A 10 -34.07 -21.38 24.72
C VAL A 10 -32.79 -20.79 25.34
N LEU A 11 -32.08 -21.53 26.19
CA LEU A 11 -30.77 -21.12 26.72
C LEU A 11 -29.69 -21.09 25.64
N GLY A 12 -29.64 -22.07 24.73
CA GLY A 12 -28.68 -22.08 23.62
C GLY A 12 -28.84 -20.90 22.65
N SER A 13 -30.07 -20.52 22.34
CA SER A 13 -30.36 -19.37 21.45
C SER A 13 -30.14 -18.00 22.11
N LEU A 14 -30.31 -17.89 23.42
CA LEU A 14 -29.99 -16.69 24.20
C LEU A 14 -28.48 -16.51 24.39
N VAL A 15 -27.72 -17.58 24.58
CA VAL A 15 -26.25 -17.53 24.71
C VAL A 15 -25.59 -17.21 23.37
N LEU A 16 -26.11 -17.71 22.24
CA LEU A 16 -25.65 -17.34 20.89
C LEU A 16 -25.92 -15.87 20.55
N ARG A 17 -27.08 -15.33 20.92
CA ARG A 17 -27.39 -13.89 20.74
C ARG A 17 -26.63 -12.97 21.70
N ALA A 18 -26.27 -13.45 22.90
CA ALA A 18 -25.44 -12.71 23.84
C ALA A 18 -23.96 -12.73 23.41
N ALA A 19 -23.48 -13.82 22.80
CA ALA A 19 -22.13 -13.92 22.26
C ALA A 19 -21.92 -13.05 21.01
N GLU A 20 -22.94 -12.87 20.15
CA GLU A 20 -22.91 -11.91 19.04
C GLU A 20 -22.74 -10.45 19.51
N LYS A 21 -23.11 -10.12 20.75
CA LYS A 21 -22.98 -8.78 21.33
C LYS A 21 -21.68 -8.53 22.10
N ALA A 22 -20.82 -9.54 22.27
CA ALA A 22 -19.64 -9.45 23.13
C ALA A 22 -18.34 -9.89 22.45
N ALA A 23 -18.32 -10.05 21.14
CA ALA A 23 -17.05 -10.14 20.42
C ALA A 23 -16.31 -8.80 20.64
N PRO A 24 -15.06 -8.82 21.16
CA PRO A 24 -14.27 -7.60 21.31
C PRO A 24 -14.17 -6.92 19.95
N GLU A 25 -14.25 -5.59 19.91
CA GLU A 25 -14.11 -4.86 18.66
C GLU A 25 -12.80 -5.24 17.97
N PRO A 26 -12.82 -5.52 16.65
CA PRO A 26 -11.64 -5.96 15.96
C PRO A 26 -10.58 -4.85 16.04
N LYS A 27 -9.39 -5.20 16.53
CA LYS A 27 -8.25 -4.28 16.63
C LYS A 27 -7.57 -4.18 15.27
N VAL A 28 -7.18 -2.96 14.89
CA VAL A 28 -6.39 -2.73 13.68
C VAL A 28 -5.05 -3.44 13.80
N THR A 29 -4.74 -4.27 12.81
CA THR A 29 -3.44 -4.90 12.62
C THR A 29 -2.66 -4.06 11.62
N TRP A 30 -1.47 -3.60 12.02
CA TRP A 30 -0.54 -2.90 11.15
C TRP A 30 0.42 -3.88 10.50
N ALA A 31 0.70 -3.67 9.22
CA ALA A 31 1.63 -4.47 8.44
C ALA A 31 3.07 -4.15 8.83
N VAL A 32 3.39 -2.88 9.11
CA VAL A 32 4.69 -2.50 9.69
C VAL A 32 4.70 -2.90 11.16
N LYS A 33 5.70 -3.69 11.56
CA LYS A 33 5.86 -4.13 12.95
C LYS A 33 6.87 -3.27 13.68
N GLU A 34 6.41 -2.58 14.72
CA GLU A 34 7.28 -1.84 15.62
C GLU A 34 8.25 -2.81 16.33
N GLY A 35 9.54 -2.46 16.35
CA GLY A 35 10.58 -3.24 17.02
C GLY A 35 11.12 -4.43 16.23
N GLU A 36 10.73 -4.62 14.96
CA GLU A 36 11.45 -5.54 14.07
C GLU A 36 12.88 -5.04 13.81
N TRP A 37 13.79 -6.00 13.55
CA TRP A 37 15.20 -5.72 13.28
C TRP A 37 15.35 -4.79 12.06
N ASP A 38 16.04 -3.67 12.27
CA ASP A 38 16.26 -2.64 11.26
C ASP A 38 17.74 -2.45 10.91
N GLY A 39 18.56 -3.47 11.19
CA GLY A 39 20.01 -3.44 10.91
C GLY A 39 20.37 -3.34 9.42
N TRP A 40 19.39 -3.45 8.52
CA TRP A 40 19.53 -3.19 7.09
C TRP A 40 19.51 -1.68 6.74
N LYS A 41 18.90 -0.83 7.59
CA LYS A 41 18.74 0.62 7.30
C LYS A 41 20.06 1.34 7.04
N PRO A 42 21.15 1.12 7.80
CA PRO A 42 22.42 1.79 7.53
C PRO A 42 22.95 1.50 6.13
N ASP A 43 22.79 0.27 5.63
CA ASP A 43 23.25 -0.11 4.29
C ASP A 43 22.37 0.51 3.20
N VAL A 44 21.06 0.60 3.41
CA VAL A 44 20.17 1.34 2.51
C VAL A 44 20.49 2.82 2.47
N VAL A 45 20.86 3.44 3.59
CA VAL A 45 21.32 4.85 3.61
C VAL A 45 22.59 5.02 2.76
N LYS A 46 23.55 4.10 2.89
CA LYS A 46 24.77 4.12 2.05
C LYS A 46 24.42 3.97 0.57
N MET A 47 23.57 3.00 0.21
CA MET A 47 23.12 2.80 -1.17
C MET A 47 22.42 4.05 -1.71
N ARG A 48 21.48 4.64 -0.95
CA ARG A 48 20.78 5.88 -1.35
C ARG A 48 21.75 7.03 -1.64
N ALA A 49 22.78 7.20 -0.80
CA ALA A 49 23.79 8.23 -0.97
C ALA A 49 24.73 7.97 -2.16
N ALA A 50 24.98 6.70 -2.48
CA ALA A 50 25.83 6.30 -3.61
C ALA A 50 25.13 6.35 -4.98
N ARG A 51 23.80 6.55 -5.02
CA ARG A 51 23.03 6.53 -6.27
C ARG A 51 23.55 7.55 -7.29
N PRO A 52 23.64 7.18 -8.58
CA PRO A 52 24.12 8.07 -9.63
C PRO A 52 23.18 9.26 -9.86
N ILE A 53 21.88 9.05 -9.67
CA ILE A 53 20.85 10.08 -9.81
C ILE A 53 20.21 10.29 -8.44
N GLN A 54 20.42 11.49 -7.89
CA GLN A 54 19.79 11.88 -6.63
C GLN A 54 18.35 12.38 -6.86
N PRO A 55 17.39 12.03 -5.99
CA PRO A 55 16.04 12.51 -6.08
C PRO A 55 15.93 13.98 -5.67
N LEU A 56 14.74 14.58 -5.85
CA LEU A 56 14.41 15.87 -5.27
C LEU A 56 14.62 15.87 -3.75
N ALA A 57 15.05 17.01 -3.21
CA ALA A 57 15.31 17.16 -1.78
C ALA A 57 14.08 16.77 -0.93
N GLY A 58 14.31 15.95 0.10
CA GLY A 58 13.26 15.45 0.98
C GLY A 58 12.50 14.23 0.44
N MET A 59 12.82 13.74 -0.76
CA MET A 59 12.24 12.52 -1.33
C MET A 59 13.25 11.38 -1.32
N ILE A 60 12.79 10.15 -1.11
CA ILE A 60 13.67 8.98 -1.30
C ILE A 60 13.76 8.58 -2.77
N PHE A 61 12.74 8.91 -3.57
CA PHE A 61 12.73 8.72 -5.02
C PHE A 61 11.97 9.86 -5.72
N SER A 62 12.42 10.23 -6.91
CA SER A 62 11.68 11.13 -7.80
C SER A 62 12.02 10.85 -9.26
N GLN A 63 11.01 10.82 -10.11
CA GLN A 63 11.14 10.65 -11.55
C GLN A 63 10.41 11.78 -12.26
N ARG A 64 11.10 12.43 -13.20
CA ARG A 64 10.47 13.44 -14.06
C ARG A 64 9.45 12.78 -14.98
N VAL A 65 8.27 13.37 -15.06
CA VAL A 65 7.17 12.95 -15.94
C VAL A 65 6.54 14.15 -16.61
N GLN A 66 5.76 13.92 -17.65
CA GLN A 66 5.04 14.98 -18.35
C GLN A 66 3.54 14.73 -18.27
N TRP A 67 2.80 15.80 -17.98
CA TRP A 67 1.34 15.79 -17.94
C TRP A 67 0.75 15.58 -19.34
N LYS A 68 -0.36 14.84 -19.45
CA LYS A 68 -1.12 14.73 -20.69
C LYS A 68 -2.52 15.33 -20.55
N ALA A 69 -3.32 14.82 -19.62
CA ALA A 69 -4.71 15.23 -19.41
C ALA A 69 -5.27 14.66 -18.11
N TYR A 70 -6.32 15.30 -17.58
CA TYR A 70 -7.22 14.73 -16.58
C TYR A 70 -8.50 14.25 -17.27
N HIS A 71 -9.10 13.17 -16.77
CA HIS A 71 -10.43 12.69 -17.18
C HIS A 71 -11.29 12.46 -15.93
N ASP A 72 -12.59 12.81 -16.01
CA ASP A 72 -13.60 12.86 -14.92
C ASP A 72 -13.84 11.54 -14.14
N ILE A 73 -13.08 10.48 -14.40
CA ILE A 73 -13.14 9.18 -13.69
C ILE A 73 -11.87 8.99 -12.84
N ASN A 74 -11.39 10.06 -12.18
CA ASN A 74 -10.13 10.06 -11.42
C ASN A 74 -8.92 9.50 -12.19
N ALA A 75 -8.95 9.62 -13.52
CA ALA A 75 -7.91 9.09 -14.40
C ALA A 75 -7.03 10.23 -14.86
N SER A 76 -5.88 10.39 -14.19
CA SER A 76 -4.86 11.37 -14.54
C SER A 76 -3.83 10.72 -15.47
N CYS A 77 -3.77 11.19 -16.71
CA CYS A 77 -2.92 10.62 -17.76
C CYS A 77 -1.57 11.35 -17.84
N LEU A 78 -0.50 10.57 -17.88
CA LEU A 78 0.85 11.05 -18.21
C LEU A 78 1.15 10.86 -19.71
N ALA A 79 2.09 11.64 -20.24
CA ALA A 79 2.47 11.61 -21.65
C ALA A 79 3.13 10.30 -22.07
N ASP A 80 3.77 9.60 -21.13
CA ASP A 80 4.36 8.26 -21.34
C ASP A 80 3.32 7.12 -21.38
N GLY A 81 2.04 7.44 -21.21
CA GLY A 81 0.93 6.49 -21.25
C GLY A 81 0.57 5.87 -19.89
N ARG A 82 1.22 6.28 -18.79
CA ARG A 82 0.76 5.93 -17.45
C ARG A 82 -0.57 6.59 -17.12
N VAL A 83 -1.41 5.87 -16.39
CA VAL A 83 -2.68 6.36 -15.84
C VAL A 83 -2.59 6.29 -14.32
N LEU A 84 -2.79 7.43 -13.68
CA LEU A 84 -2.70 7.61 -12.24
C LEU A 84 -4.09 7.78 -11.65
N ASN A 85 -4.36 7.09 -10.54
CA ASN A 85 -5.47 7.36 -9.65
C ASN A 85 -4.96 8.19 -8.47
N LEU A 86 -5.29 9.49 -8.49
CA LEU A 86 -4.84 10.47 -7.51
C LEU A 86 -5.93 10.72 -6.46
N GLU A 87 -5.53 10.88 -5.20
CA GLU A 87 -6.44 11.33 -4.16
C GLU A 87 -6.66 12.84 -4.27
N LEU A 88 -7.75 13.23 -4.95
CA LEU A 88 -8.13 14.63 -5.12
C LEU A 88 -9.00 15.12 -3.95
N LYS A 89 -8.76 16.33 -3.46
CA LYS A 89 -9.56 16.96 -2.40
C LYS A 89 -10.20 18.25 -2.91
N GLY A 90 -11.49 18.42 -2.64
CA GLY A 90 -12.22 19.64 -3.00
C GLY A 90 -12.06 19.96 -4.50
N ASP A 91 -11.52 21.16 -4.77
CA ASP A 91 -11.32 21.68 -6.14
C ASP A 91 -9.98 21.29 -6.77
N ASP A 92 -9.26 20.30 -6.25
CA ASP A 92 -7.98 19.85 -6.82
C ASP A 92 -8.11 19.42 -8.29
N TRP A 93 -9.23 18.82 -8.68
CA TRP A 93 -9.50 18.45 -10.07
C TRP A 93 -9.44 19.65 -11.04
N LYS A 94 -9.90 20.84 -10.62
CA LYS A 94 -9.85 22.06 -11.43
C LYS A 94 -8.41 22.49 -11.69
N LYS A 95 -7.52 22.28 -10.72
CA LYS A 95 -6.09 22.60 -10.87
C LYS A 95 -5.44 21.69 -11.90
N LEU A 96 -5.75 20.40 -11.85
CA LEU A 96 -5.25 19.39 -12.79
C LEU A 96 -5.78 19.61 -14.20
N ASP A 97 -7.06 19.95 -14.34
CA ASP A 97 -7.69 20.23 -15.62
C ASP A 97 -7.11 21.48 -16.31
N ALA A 98 -6.69 22.48 -15.51
CA ALA A 98 -6.05 23.69 -16.01
C ALA A 98 -4.58 23.49 -16.42
N TRP A 99 -3.95 22.34 -16.12
CA TRP A 99 -2.55 22.12 -16.47
C TRP A 99 -2.36 21.95 -17.99
N PRO A 100 -1.40 22.67 -18.60
CA PRO A 100 -1.11 22.49 -20.01
C PRO A 100 -0.52 21.10 -20.27
N LYS A 101 -0.90 20.52 -21.41
CA LYS A 101 -0.26 19.29 -21.91
C LYS A 101 1.26 19.50 -22.01
N GLY A 102 2.03 18.53 -21.53
CA GLY A 102 3.48 18.58 -21.50
C GLY A 102 4.08 19.25 -20.26
N LYS A 103 3.25 19.77 -19.33
CA LYS A 103 3.74 20.31 -18.05
C LYS A 103 4.65 19.28 -17.36
N GLU A 104 5.84 19.73 -16.97
CA GLU A 104 6.78 18.89 -16.23
C GLU A 104 6.33 18.74 -14.78
N LEU A 105 6.27 17.49 -14.34
CA LEU A 105 5.89 17.08 -13.00
C LEU A 105 6.88 16.01 -12.52
N PHE A 106 6.77 15.60 -11.26
CA PHE A 106 7.56 14.50 -10.72
C PHE A 106 6.66 13.45 -10.06
N LEU A 107 6.87 12.18 -10.41
CA LEU A 107 6.40 11.08 -9.56
C LEU A 107 7.42 10.88 -8.45
N CYS A 108 6.96 11.03 -7.22
CA CYS A 108 7.81 11.03 -6.03
C CYS A 108 7.39 9.93 -5.07
N TYR A 109 8.36 9.54 -4.24
CA TYR A 109 8.11 8.68 -3.09
C TYR A 109 8.94 9.16 -1.90
N ASP A 110 8.29 9.26 -0.75
CA ASP A 110 8.91 9.41 0.56
C ASP A 110 8.11 8.60 1.58
N GLU A 111 8.77 8.08 2.61
CA GLU A 111 8.15 7.15 3.55
C GLU A 111 7.03 7.81 4.38
N ALA A 112 7.15 9.11 4.68
CA ALA A 112 6.15 9.81 5.49
C ALA A 112 4.85 10.02 4.71
N ARG A 113 4.95 10.46 3.46
CA ARG A 113 3.79 10.83 2.62
C ARG A 113 3.27 9.67 1.77
N GLY A 114 4.14 8.77 1.33
CA GLY A 114 3.87 7.74 0.32
C GLY A 114 4.09 8.25 -1.10
N ALA A 115 3.51 7.57 -2.07
CA ALA A 115 3.61 7.98 -3.47
C ALA A 115 2.82 9.26 -3.75
N SER A 116 3.39 10.16 -4.56
CA SER A 116 2.70 11.38 -4.97
C SER A 116 3.12 11.86 -6.36
N LEU A 117 2.23 12.61 -7.01
CA LEU A 117 2.54 13.47 -8.14
C LEU A 117 2.82 14.88 -7.60
N TYR A 118 4.04 15.36 -7.83
CA TYR A 118 4.53 16.65 -7.37
C TYR A 118 4.62 17.65 -8.52
N ASP A 119 4.06 18.84 -8.31
CA ASP A 119 4.22 20.00 -9.19
C ASP A 119 5.30 20.93 -8.63
N PRO A 120 6.47 21.07 -9.29
CA PRO A 120 7.56 21.88 -8.79
C PRO A 120 7.25 23.38 -8.76
N GLU A 121 6.32 23.88 -9.58
CA GLU A 121 5.97 25.30 -9.64
C GLU A 121 5.09 25.70 -8.46
N SER A 122 3.99 24.99 -8.24
CA SER A 122 3.06 25.26 -7.14
C SER A 122 3.47 24.62 -5.81
N LYS A 123 4.46 23.72 -5.84
CA LYS A 123 4.86 22.85 -4.73
C LYS A 123 3.73 21.93 -4.22
N ALA A 124 2.71 21.73 -5.04
CA ALA A 124 1.58 20.88 -4.69
C ALA A 124 1.94 19.39 -4.78
N HIS A 125 1.38 18.61 -3.84
CA HIS A 125 1.46 17.15 -3.84
C HIS A 125 0.06 16.56 -3.97
N PHE A 126 -0.11 15.71 -4.97
CA PHE A 126 -1.31 14.90 -5.14
C PHE A 126 -0.95 13.46 -4.81
N LEU A 127 -1.55 12.91 -3.75
CA LEU A 127 -1.23 11.55 -3.32
C LEU A 127 -1.66 10.55 -4.40
N LEU A 128 -0.80 9.57 -4.66
CA LEU A 128 -1.04 8.53 -5.64
C LEU A 128 -1.59 7.30 -4.91
N ARG A 129 -2.81 6.89 -5.24
CA ARG A 129 -3.39 5.66 -4.72
C ARG A 129 -2.93 4.46 -5.55
N THR A 130 -3.11 4.51 -6.87
CA THR A 130 -2.61 3.48 -7.78
C THR A 130 -2.15 4.09 -9.09
N ALA A 131 -1.24 3.41 -9.78
CA ALA A 131 -0.90 3.72 -11.16
C ALA A 131 -0.91 2.47 -12.03
N ARG A 132 -1.18 2.66 -13.31
CA ARG A 132 -1.01 1.64 -14.34
C ARG A 132 -0.08 2.16 -15.41
N ASN A 133 0.80 1.29 -15.91
CA ASN A 133 1.65 1.59 -17.05
C ASN A 133 0.86 1.54 -18.37
N LYS A 134 1.53 1.87 -19.48
CA LYS A 134 0.93 1.84 -20.82
C LYS A 134 0.36 0.47 -21.21
N ALA A 135 0.88 -0.62 -20.64
CA ALA A 135 0.38 -1.98 -20.85
C ALA A 135 -0.80 -2.34 -19.92
N GLY A 136 -1.26 -1.42 -19.08
CA GLY A 136 -2.34 -1.63 -18.12
C GLY A 136 -1.94 -2.37 -16.85
N ALA A 137 -0.65 -2.71 -16.69
CA ALA A 137 -0.13 -3.38 -15.51
C ALA A 137 0.08 -2.39 -14.36
N PHE A 138 -0.19 -2.83 -13.13
CA PHE A 138 0.04 -2.03 -11.93
C PHE A 138 1.52 -1.63 -11.84
N CYS A 139 1.75 -0.35 -11.56
CA CYS A 139 3.07 0.20 -11.28
C CYS A 139 3.01 1.18 -10.11
N HIS A 140 4.16 1.40 -9.49
CA HIS A 140 4.29 2.28 -8.33
C HIS A 140 5.71 2.85 -8.26
N PRO A 141 5.93 4.05 -7.70
CA PRO A 141 7.28 4.62 -7.54
C PRO A 141 8.28 3.72 -6.78
N ILE A 142 7.81 2.85 -5.88
CA ILE A 142 8.68 1.86 -5.20
C ILE A 142 9.32 0.89 -6.21
N ASP A 143 8.60 0.55 -7.29
CA ASP A 143 9.07 -0.40 -8.32
C ASP A 143 10.30 0.13 -9.06
N ASP A 144 10.40 1.45 -9.23
CA ASP A 144 11.55 2.10 -9.87
C ASP A 144 12.61 2.51 -8.83
N TYR A 145 12.19 2.77 -7.59
CA TYR A 145 13.10 3.12 -6.48
C TYR A 145 14.03 1.96 -6.10
N LEU A 146 13.52 0.75 -5.91
CA LEU A 146 14.35 -0.37 -5.44
C LEU A 146 15.49 -0.71 -6.43
N PRO A 147 15.26 -0.79 -7.76
CA PRO A 147 16.35 -0.93 -8.73
C PRO A 147 17.32 0.26 -8.73
N SER A 148 16.84 1.47 -8.45
CA SER A 148 17.71 2.67 -8.41
C SER A 148 18.76 2.64 -7.30
N LEU A 149 18.64 1.74 -6.31
CA LEU A 149 19.66 1.53 -5.28
C LEU A 149 20.93 0.87 -5.83
N GLU A 150 20.87 0.26 -7.02
CA GLU A 150 21.98 -0.43 -7.69
C GLU A 150 22.72 -1.42 -6.76
N ALA A 151 21.93 -2.16 -5.96
CA ALA A 151 22.43 -3.15 -5.02
C ALA A 151 23.28 -4.22 -5.74
N SER A 152 24.57 -4.28 -5.40
CA SER A 152 25.56 -5.07 -6.15
C SER A 152 26.10 -6.26 -5.38
N SER A 153 26.24 -6.15 -4.05
CA SER A 153 26.62 -7.27 -3.19
C SER A 153 25.38 -8.05 -2.71
N THR A 154 25.57 -9.30 -2.26
CA THR A 154 24.46 -10.06 -1.66
C THR A 154 23.85 -9.33 -0.45
N TYR A 155 24.67 -8.67 0.37
CA TYR A 155 24.19 -7.91 1.52
C TYR A 155 23.37 -6.70 1.11
N ASP A 156 23.80 -5.98 0.06
CA ASP A 156 23.04 -4.85 -0.49
C ASP A 156 21.69 -5.34 -1.03
N MET A 157 21.69 -6.45 -1.78
CA MET A 157 20.47 -7.01 -2.36
C MET A 157 19.49 -7.48 -1.28
N MET A 158 20.00 -8.09 -0.20
CA MET A 158 19.18 -8.44 0.96
C MET A 158 18.60 -7.18 1.63
N SER A 159 19.42 -6.14 1.83
CA SER A 159 19.00 -4.89 2.46
C SER A 159 17.95 -4.15 1.62
N ALA A 160 18.11 -4.13 0.30
CA ALA A 160 17.11 -3.62 -0.64
C ALA A 160 15.81 -4.45 -0.61
N GLY A 161 15.90 -5.77 -0.44
CA GLY A 161 14.73 -6.63 -0.23
C GLY A 161 13.97 -6.30 1.07
N TYR A 162 14.68 -6.12 2.19
CA TYR A 162 14.06 -5.70 3.46
C TYR A 162 13.42 -4.32 3.38
N GLU A 163 14.10 -3.36 2.77
CA GLU A 163 13.54 -2.04 2.45
C GLU A 163 12.25 -2.16 1.63
N GLY A 164 12.25 -2.97 0.57
CA GLY A 164 11.07 -3.18 -0.26
C GLY A 164 9.88 -3.72 0.55
N VAL A 165 10.12 -4.73 1.40
CA VAL A 165 9.10 -5.26 2.31
C VAL A 165 8.54 -4.16 3.21
N HIS A 166 9.42 -3.40 3.88
CA HIS A 166 9.04 -2.32 4.79
C HIS A 166 8.20 -1.24 4.10
N LEU A 167 8.63 -0.76 2.93
CA LEU A 167 7.90 0.27 2.19
C LEU A 167 6.52 -0.21 1.72
N TRP A 168 6.39 -1.45 1.27
CA TRP A 168 5.08 -1.99 0.90
C TRP A 168 4.15 -2.21 2.09
N GLN A 169 4.69 -2.62 3.24
CA GLN A 169 3.93 -2.66 4.48
C GLN A 169 3.47 -1.25 4.90
N ALA A 170 4.32 -0.23 4.76
CA ALA A 170 3.96 1.14 5.04
C ALA A 170 2.84 1.66 4.11
N GLU A 171 2.85 1.28 2.83
CA GLU A 171 1.75 1.59 1.90
C GLU A 171 0.43 0.89 2.27
N ILE A 172 0.49 -0.38 2.72
CA ILE A 172 -0.68 -1.07 3.27
C ILE A 172 -1.25 -0.27 4.45
N ASP A 173 -0.42 0.09 5.42
CA ASP A 173 -0.84 0.83 6.60
C ASP A 173 -1.44 2.20 6.25
N ARG A 174 -0.86 2.89 5.26
CA ARG A 174 -1.40 4.15 4.74
C ARG A 174 -2.78 3.97 4.12
N CYS A 175 -2.97 2.92 3.32
CA CYS A 175 -4.26 2.61 2.72
C CYS A 175 -5.32 2.32 3.80
N VAL A 176 -4.96 1.53 4.83
CA VAL A 176 -5.83 1.26 5.98
C VAL A 176 -6.21 2.55 6.71
N LYS A 177 -5.23 3.41 7.02
CA LYS A 177 -5.47 4.71 7.66
C LYS A 177 -6.43 5.56 6.83
N ALA A 178 -6.24 5.61 5.51
CA ALA A 178 -7.08 6.39 4.61
C ALA A 178 -8.55 5.91 4.58
N VAL A 179 -8.79 4.60 4.54
CA VAL A 179 -10.15 4.03 4.60
C VAL A 179 -10.79 4.29 5.96
N LEU A 180 -10.06 4.04 7.06
CA LEU A 180 -10.60 4.22 8.40
C LEU A 180 -10.88 5.70 8.74
N ALA A 181 -10.21 6.65 8.09
CA ALA A 181 -10.44 8.08 8.25
C ALA A 181 -11.69 8.60 7.50
N LYS A 182 -12.36 7.79 6.68
CA LYS A 182 -13.58 8.21 5.97
C LYS A 182 -14.70 8.51 6.97
N LYS A 183 -15.21 9.74 6.93
CA LYS A 183 -16.16 10.29 7.92
C LYS A 183 -17.47 9.50 8.00
N HIS A 184 -17.95 9.01 6.86
CA HIS A 184 -19.25 8.34 6.76
C HIS A 184 -19.12 6.82 6.60
N LEU A 185 -17.98 6.22 6.96
CA LEU A 185 -17.78 4.78 6.90
C LEU A 185 -18.68 4.08 7.94
N PRO A 186 -19.65 3.25 7.54
CA PRO A 186 -20.55 2.58 8.48
C PRO A 186 -19.79 1.65 9.42
N GLU A 187 -20.23 1.57 10.68
CA GLU A 187 -19.54 0.79 11.72
C GLU A 187 -19.37 -0.68 11.35
N LYS A 188 -20.40 -1.31 10.77
CA LYS A 188 -20.32 -2.70 10.29
C LYS A 188 -19.23 -2.87 9.23
N ILE A 189 -19.21 -2.01 8.22
CA ILE A 189 -18.23 -2.03 7.14
C ILE A 189 -16.82 -1.78 7.70
N ARG A 190 -16.69 -0.86 8.66
CA ARG A 190 -15.43 -0.61 9.36
C ARG A 190 -14.89 -1.87 10.05
N LYS A 191 -15.74 -2.59 10.79
CA LYS A 191 -15.35 -3.84 11.47
C LYS A 191 -14.92 -4.91 10.46
N GLU A 192 -15.72 -5.13 9.42
CA GLU A 192 -15.40 -6.07 8.33
C GLU A 192 -14.08 -5.72 7.64
N PHE A 193 -13.83 -4.43 7.34
CA PHE A 193 -12.59 -3.97 6.73
C PHE A 193 -11.36 -4.25 7.61
N ILE A 194 -11.48 -4.02 8.93
CA ILE A 194 -10.40 -4.30 9.88
C ILE A 194 -10.08 -5.79 9.91
N GLU A 195 -11.10 -6.65 9.99
CA GLU A 195 -10.94 -8.11 10.02
C GLU A 195 -10.34 -8.67 8.72
N LEU A 196 -10.83 -8.19 7.57
CA LEU A 196 -10.33 -8.58 6.26
C LEU A 196 -8.86 -8.17 6.09
N THR A 197 -8.50 -6.97 6.53
CA THR A 197 -7.12 -6.50 6.44
C THR A 197 -6.19 -7.30 7.35
N ALA A 198 -6.60 -7.58 8.59
CA ALA A 198 -5.84 -8.43 9.51
C ALA A 198 -5.63 -9.84 8.93
N THR A 199 -6.66 -10.40 8.31
CA THR A 199 -6.59 -11.70 7.62
C THR A 199 -5.62 -11.66 6.45
N ARG A 200 -5.66 -10.59 5.64
CA ARG A 200 -4.76 -10.42 4.49
C ARG A 200 -3.30 -10.29 4.93
N ILE A 201 -3.00 -9.51 5.97
CA ILE A 201 -1.64 -9.37 6.51
C ILE A 201 -1.12 -10.73 6.99
N ARG A 202 -1.92 -11.48 7.77
CA ARG A 202 -1.54 -12.82 8.23
C ARG A 202 -1.27 -13.78 7.07
N PHE A 203 -2.10 -13.72 6.03
CA PHE A 203 -1.88 -14.52 4.83
C PHE A 203 -0.55 -14.17 4.16
N CYS A 204 -0.20 -12.89 4.03
CA CYS A 204 1.10 -12.46 3.53
C CYS A 204 2.25 -13.05 4.35
N GLU A 205 2.19 -12.96 5.68
CA GLU A 205 3.21 -13.54 6.56
C GLU A 205 3.40 -15.05 6.34
N GLN A 206 2.29 -15.80 6.26
CA GLN A 206 2.31 -17.24 6.02
C GLN A 206 2.88 -17.57 4.64
N GLN A 207 2.47 -16.82 3.61
CA GLN A 207 2.94 -17.01 2.24
C GLN A 207 4.44 -16.70 2.13
N VAL A 208 4.92 -15.63 2.77
CA VAL A 208 6.34 -15.29 2.85
C VAL A 208 7.12 -16.39 3.54
N ALA A 209 6.66 -16.89 4.69
CA ALA A 209 7.33 -17.98 5.40
C ALA A 209 7.42 -19.26 4.54
N PHE A 210 6.32 -19.63 3.90
CA PHE A 210 6.27 -20.80 3.02
C PHE A 210 7.19 -20.65 1.80
N GLY A 211 7.08 -19.54 1.07
CA GLY A 211 7.91 -19.28 -0.11
C GLY A 211 9.39 -19.15 0.22
N ALA A 212 9.73 -18.52 1.35
CA ALA A 212 11.10 -18.44 1.83
C ALA A 212 11.70 -19.82 2.11
N ALA A 213 10.94 -20.72 2.74
CA ALA A 213 11.37 -22.09 2.99
C ALA A 213 11.58 -22.85 1.67
N ALA A 214 10.66 -22.70 0.71
CA ALA A 214 10.79 -23.32 -0.62
C ALA A 214 12.02 -22.83 -1.38
N ILE A 215 12.27 -21.51 -1.39
CA ILE A 215 13.46 -20.91 -2.01
C ILE A 215 14.74 -21.47 -1.39
N ARG A 216 14.83 -21.51 -0.06
CA ARG A 216 16.02 -22.03 0.64
C ARG A 216 16.23 -23.54 0.44
N ALA A 217 15.16 -24.30 0.21
CA ALA A 217 15.27 -25.72 -0.13
C ALA A 217 15.76 -25.94 -1.57
N ALA A 218 15.35 -25.07 -2.51
CA ALA A 218 15.71 -25.18 -3.92
C ALA A 218 17.07 -24.53 -4.27
N ILE A 219 17.47 -23.50 -3.53
CA ILE A 219 18.63 -22.67 -3.83
C ILE A 219 19.59 -22.73 -2.64
N THR A 220 20.77 -23.28 -2.89
CA THR A 220 21.84 -23.35 -1.90
C THR A 220 22.73 -22.11 -1.97
N GLY A 221 23.36 -21.76 -0.84
CA GLY A 221 24.30 -20.64 -0.77
C GLY A 221 23.65 -19.27 -0.58
N THR A 222 24.40 -18.21 -0.91
CA THR A 222 24.08 -16.83 -0.52
C THR A 222 22.98 -16.19 -1.38
N ALA A 223 22.70 -16.73 -2.58
CA ALA A 223 21.66 -16.24 -3.49
C ALA A 223 20.23 -16.38 -2.94
N ALA A 224 20.00 -17.32 -2.03
CA ALA A 224 18.68 -17.53 -1.44
C ALA A 224 18.18 -16.31 -0.65
N GLY A 225 19.09 -15.57 0.00
CA GLY A 225 18.76 -14.39 0.81
C GLY A 225 18.06 -13.29 0.00
N PRO A 226 18.71 -12.74 -1.05
CA PRO A 226 18.09 -11.77 -1.95
C PRO A 226 16.77 -12.23 -2.57
N MET A 227 16.69 -13.50 -2.98
CA MET A 227 15.48 -14.05 -3.60
C MET A 227 14.30 -14.12 -2.62
N VAL A 228 14.55 -14.46 -1.36
CA VAL A 228 13.53 -14.41 -0.31
C VAL A 228 13.04 -12.98 -0.09
N GLY A 229 13.96 -12.00 -0.06
CA GLY A 229 13.59 -10.58 0.09
C GLY A 229 12.71 -10.08 -1.05
N ASN A 230 13.11 -10.34 -2.30
CA ASN A 230 12.33 -9.97 -3.48
C ASN A 230 10.95 -10.65 -3.51
N TYR A 231 10.90 -11.94 -3.17
CA TYR A 231 9.63 -12.68 -3.06
C TYR A 231 8.72 -12.03 -2.01
N ALA A 232 9.24 -11.73 -0.83
CA ALA A 232 8.47 -11.11 0.24
C ALA A 232 7.93 -9.73 -0.15
N ALA A 233 8.78 -8.89 -0.75
CA ALA A 233 8.38 -7.57 -1.23
C ALA A 233 7.24 -7.67 -2.25
N ASP A 234 7.29 -8.63 -3.19
CA ASP A 234 6.23 -8.83 -4.18
C ASP A 234 4.90 -9.31 -3.55
N ILE A 235 4.95 -10.17 -2.52
CA ILE A 235 3.73 -10.58 -1.79
C ILE A 235 3.03 -9.36 -1.17
N TYR A 236 3.79 -8.46 -0.52
CA TYR A 236 3.22 -7.24 0.07
C TYR A 236 2.79 -6.24 -0.99
N ARG A 237 3.54 -6.10 -2.09
CA ARG A 237 3.15 -5.29 -3.25
C ARG A 237 1.78 -5.70 -3.81
N GLN A 238 1.56 -7.00 -3.99
CA GLN A 238 0.28 -7.52 -4.48
C GLN A 238 -0.85 -7.29 -3.47
N ALA A 239 -0.57 -7.46 -2.16
CA ALA A 239 -1.53 -7.16 -1.11
C ALA A 239 -1.92 -5.69 -1.05
N TYR A 240 -0.93 -4.79 -1.18
CA TYR A 240 -1.17 -3.36 -1.32
C TYR A 240 -2.08 -3.07 -2.51
N PHE A 241 -1.76 -3.59 -3.70
CA PHE A 241 -2.55 -3.33 -4.90
C PHE A 241 -4.02 -3.76 -4.73
N ALA A 242 -4.26 -4.96 -4.21
CA ALA A 242 -5.61 -5.44 -3.92
C ALA A 242 -6.36 -4.55 -2.91
N LEU A 243 -5.66 -4.11 -1.86
CA LEU A 243 -6.23 -3.23 -0.85
C LEU A 243 -6.51 -1.82 -1.40
N ALA A 244 -5.63 -1.29 -2.24
CA ALA A 244 -5.81 0.00 -2.88
C ALA A 244 -7.03 0.01 -3.83
N GLN A 245 -7.23 -1.06 -4.60
CA GLN A 245 -8.44 -1.25 -5.40
C GLN A 245 -9.70 -1.37 -4.54
N LEU A 246 -9.62 -2.08 -3.42
CA LEU A 246 -10.73 -2.16 -2.47
C LEU A 246 -11.03 -0.78 -1.86
N SER A 247 -10.00 0.02 -1.57
CA SER A 247 -10.14 1.38 -1.06
C SER A 247 -10.91 2.31 -2.01
N ASP A 248 -10.77 2.15 -3.33
CA ASP A 248 -11.54 2.93 -4.32
C ASP A 248 -13.05 2.73 -4.13
N SER A 249 -13.48 1.52 -3.78
CA SER A 249 -14.89 1.22 -3.51
C SER A 249 -15.45 1.92 -2.25
N TYR A 250 -14.56 2.37 -1.36
CA TYR A 250 -14.93 3.10 -0.14
C TYR A 250 -14.90 4.62 -0.29
N ASP A 251 -14.47 5.16 -1.45
CA ASP A 251 -14.32 6.61 -1.61
C ASP A 251 -15.65 7.37 -1.48
N ALA A 252 -16.78 6.75 -1.83
CA ALA A 252 -18.11 7.30 -1.64
C ALA A 252 -18.45 7.63 -0.17
N PHE A 253 -17.80 6.99 0.80
CA PHE A 253 -17.97 7.30 2.22
C PHE A 253 -17.17 8.53 2.70
N GLY A 254 -16.31 9.09 1.84
CA GLY A 254 -15.56 10.32 2.12
C GLY A 254 -16.40 11.58 1.94
N SER A 255 -17.20 11.62 0.88
CA SER A 255 -18.12 12.70 0.51
C SER A 255 -19.35 12.06 -0.15
N PRO A 256 -20.39 11.65 0.60
CA PRO A 256 -21.56 11.05 0.00
C PRO A 256 -22.18 12.03 -1.00
N GLN A 257 -22.48 11.56 -2.21
CA GLN A 257 -23.23 12.34 -3.19
C GLN A 257 -24.54 12.78 -2.52
N GLU A 258 -24.80 14.09 -2.48
CA GLU A 258 -26.11 14.61 -2.05
C GLU A 258 -27.16 13.98 -2.96
N LYS A 259 -28.11 13.27 -2.34
CA LYS A 259 -29.27 12.70 -3.04
C LYS A 259 -30.32 13.78 -3.28
#